data_AF-A0A158A4E1-F1
#
_entry.id   AF-A0A158A4E1-F1
#
_cell.length_a   1.000
_cell.length_b   1.000
_cell.length_c   1.000
_cell.angle_alpha   90.00
_cell.angle_beta   90.00
_cell.angle_gamma   90.00
#
_symmetry.space_group_name_H-M   'P 1'
#
loop_
_entity.id
_entity.type
_entity.pdbx_description
1 polymer ?
#
loop_
_entity_poly.entity_id
_entity_poly.type
_entity_poly.pdbx_seq_one_letter_code
_entity_poly.pdbx_strand_id
1 'polypeptide(L)'
;MANLDDFRGSGEPDSGTAFEVGFAAALDKPVWAYRSTEKTLVERVKAAAIGSEGGFCAGGYLIEDFGLSVNLMLACSARLVVGGPGACLDAIRSEVDQVTPRVGGSGLAKR
;
A
#
# COMPACT_ATOMS: atom_id res chain seq x y z
N MET A 1 2.50 -2.92 8.77
CA MET A 1 2.24 -1.74 7.93
C MET A 1 3.51 -1.44 7.16
N ALA A 2 3.44 -1.29 5.84
CA ALA A 2 4.56 -1.04 4.94
C ALA A 2 4.45 0.33 4.27
N ASN A 3 5.56 1.05 4.13
CA ASN A 3 5.62 2.26 3.31
C ASN A 3 5.89 1.87 1.86
N LEU A 4 4.96 2.11 0.95
CA LEU A 4 5.14 1.81 -0.48
C LEU A 4 5.32 3.06 -1.33
N ASP A 5 5.64 4.22 -0.73
CA ASP A 5 6.03 5.41 -1.49
C ASP A 5 7.28 5.18 -2.33
N ASP A 6 7.42 6.06 -3.33
CA ASP A 6 8.54 6.03 -4.27
C ASP A 6 9.88 6.12 -3.53
N PHE A 7 10.76 5.15 -3.79
CA PHE A 7 12.10 5.10 -3.24
C PHE A 7 13.11 4.94 -4.36
N ARG A 8 13.90 5.99 -4.60
CA ARG A 8 14.96 6.03 -5.64
C ARG A 8 14.47 5.78 -7.08
N GLY A 9 13.17 5.84 -7.33
CA GLY A 9 12.59 5.68 -8.66
C GLY A 9 11.11 6.03 -8.63
N SER A 10 10.63 6.63 -9.72
CA SER A 10 9.20 6.98 -9.83
C SER A 10 8.38 5.71 -9.97
N GLY A 11 7.48 5.54 -9.03
CA GLY A 11 6.60 4.41 -8.92
C GLY A 11 7.18 3.10 -8.40
N GLU A 12 8.44 3.09 -7.96
CA GLU A 12 9.09 1.92 -7.40
C GLU A 12 9.22 2.05 -5.86
N PRO A 13 8.55 1.18 -5.09
CA PRO A 13 8.76 1.08 -3.66
C PRO A 13 10.16 0.53 -3.31
N ASP A 14 10.60 0.73 -2.07
CA ASP A 14 11.84 0.12 -1.58
C ASP A 14 11.80 -1.42 -1.67
N SER A 15 12.83 -2.01 -2.28
CA SER A 15 12.91 -3.46 -2.49
C SER A 15 13.00 -4.26 -1.18
N GLY A 16 13.61 -3.68 -0.14
CA GLY A 16 13.64 -4.30 1.19
C GLY A 16 12.23 -4.41 1.78
N THR A 17 11.46 -3.33 1.66
CA THR A 17 10.05 -3.30 2.07
C THR A 17 9.21 -4.27 1.24
N ALA A 18 9.46 -4.39 -0.07
CA ALA A 18 8.80 -5.37 -0.93
C ALA A 18 9.08 -6.82 -0.47
N PHE A 19 10.31 -7.12 -0.06
CA PHE A 19 10.67 -8.41 0.52
C PHE A 19 9.89 -8.71 1.81
N GLU A 20 9.82 -7.73 2.73
CA GLU A 20 9.07 -7.88 3.99
C GLU A 20 7.57 -8.07 3.76
N VAL A 21 6.99 -7.38 2.77
CA VAL A 21 5.59 -7.56 2.35
C VAL A 21 5.37 -8.98 1.85
N GLY A 22 6.22 -9.47 0.95
CA GLY A 22 6.13 -10.84 0.44
C GLY A 22 6.27 -11.89 1.54
N PHE A 23 7.21 -11.67 2.47
CA PHE A 23 7.42 -12.56 3.61
C PHE A 23 6.20 -12.60 4.55
N ALA A 24 5.62 -11.44 4.87
CA ALA A 24 4.42 -11.35 5.70
C ALA A 24 3.21 -12.01 5.02
N ALA A 25 3.04 -11.79 3.71
CA ALA A 25 1.97 -12.41 2.92
C ALA A 25 2.11 -13.94 2.90
N ALA A 26 3.32 -14.48 2.72
CA ALA A 26 3.58 -15.92 2.76
C ALA A 26 3.32 -16.57 4.12
N LEU A 27 3.30 -15.79 5.20
CA LEU A 27 2.96 -16.22 6.56
C LEU A 27 1.48 -15.99 6.91
N ASP A 28 0.63 -15.68 5.92
CA ASP A 28 -0.79 -15.33 6.10
C ASP A 28 -1.01 -14.18 7.12
N LYS A 29 -0.04 -13.29 7.27
CA LYS A 29 -0.20 -12.11 8.13
C LYS A 29 -0.99 -11.04 7.40
N PRO A 30 -1.89 -10.30 8.08
CA PRO A 30 -2.54 -9.16 7.47
C PRO A 30 -1.49 -8.10 7.11
N VAL A 31 -1.36 -7.84 5.81
CA VAL A 31 -0.44 -6.81 5.30
C VAL A 31 -1.22 -5.54 5.01
N TRP A 32 -0.83 -4.48 5.70
CA TRP A 32 -1.28 -3.12 5.44
C TRP A 32 -0.15 -2.33 4.81
N ALA A 33 -0.47 -1.49 3.85
CA ALA A 33 0.50 -0.62 3.20
C ALA A 33 -0.10 0.76 2.95
N TYR A 34 0.75 1.77 2.85
CA TYR A 34 0.30 3.11 2.47
C TYR A 34 1.12 3.69 1.33
N ARG A 35 0.50 4.65 0.63
CA ARG A 35 1.16 5.54 -0.33
C ARG A 35 0.58 6.94 -0.26
N SER A 36 1.40 7.92 -0.54
CA SER A 36 1.05 9.34 -0.61
C SER A 36 0.13 9.70 -1.78
N THR A 37 0.11 8.88 -2.83
CA THR A 37 -0.58 9.19 -4.07
C THR A 37 -1.37 8.01 -4.61
N GLU A 38 -2.57 8.30 -5.13
CA GLU A 38 -3.46 7.35 -5.82
C GLU A 38 -3.12 7.15 -7.29
N LYS A 39 -2.21 7.96 -7.85
CA LYS A 39 -1.80 7.86 -9.25
C LYS A 39 -1.36 6.44 -9.57
N THR A 40 -1.75 5.95 -10.74
CA THR A 40 -1.32 4.66 -11.28
C THR A 40 0.18 4.64 -11.55
N LEU A 41 0.76 3.44 -11.69
CA LEU A 41 2.16 3.28 -12.06
C LEU A 41 2.46 3.97 -13.39
N VAL A 42 1.57 3.81 -14.39
CA VAL A 42 1.69 4.43 -15.71
C VAL A 42 1.75 5.95 -15.61
N GLU A 43 0.85 6.58 -14.85
CA GLU A 43 0.84 8.04 -14.69
C GLU A 43 2.12 8.54 -14.02
N ARG A 44 2.64 7.82 -13.03
CA ARG A 44 3.85 8.22 -12.31
C ARG A 44 5.11 8.06 -13.15
N VAL A 45 5.27 6.91 -13.79
CA VAL A 45 6.45 6.65 -14.62
C VAL A 45 6.47 7.59 -15.82
N LYS A 46 5.33 7.82 -16.49
CA LYS A 46 5.24 8.78 -17.61
C LYS A 46 5.49 10.22 -17.18
N ALA A 47 5.05 10.63 -15.99
CA ALA A 47 5.33 11.97 -15.47
C ALA A 47 6.84 12.19 -15.21
N ALA A 48 7.59 11.13 -14.95
CA ALA A 48 9.03 11.19 -14.69
C ALA A 48 9.90 10.90 -15.92
N ALA A 49 9.35 10.26 -16.95
CA ALA A 49 10.06 9.87 -18.15
C ALA A 49 9.98 10.95 -19.23
N ILE A 50 11.13 11.46 -19.67
CA ILE A 50 11.23 12.35 -20.83
C ILE A 50 11.33 11.46 -22.08
N GLY A 51 10.32 11.52 -22.96
CA GLY A 51 10.34 10.83 -24.26
C GLY A 51 9.94 9.36 -24.25
N SER A 52 9.29 8.86 -23.18
CA SER A 52 8.71 7.51 -23.21
C SER A 52 7.51 7.45 -24.15
N GLU A 53 7.64 6.75 -25.27
CA GLU A 53 6.52 6.41 -26.15
C GLU A 53 5.94 5.03 -25.80
N GLY A 54 4.62 4.93 -25.75
CA GLY A 54 3.93 3.67 -25.48
C GLY A 54 3.95 3.22 -24.00
N GLY A 55 3.91 1.91 -23.78
CA GLY A 55 3.87 1.28 -22.45
C GLY A 55 5.24 1.02 -21.83
N PHE A 56 6.29 1.71 -22.28
CA PHE A 56 7.67 1.50 -21.81
C PHE A 56 8.18 2.72 -21.05
N CYS A 57 9.04 2.51 -20.06
CA CYS A 57 9.71 3.60 -19.33
C CYS A 57 10.90 4.14 -20.13
N ALA A 58 11.54 5.21 -19.62
CA ALA A 58 12.74 5.79 -20.26
C ALA A 58 13.91 4.80 -20.40
N GLY A 59 13.95 3.75 -19.58
CA GLY A 59 14.94 2.66 -19.68
C GLY A 59 14.57 1.56 -20.69
N GLY A 60 13.44 1.67 -21.39
CA GLY A 60 12.96 0.65 -22.33
C GLY A 60 12.30 -0.57 -21.67
N TYR A 61 12.00 -0.50 -20.37
CA TYR A 61 11.29 -1.57 -19.65
C TYR A 61 9.79 -1.39 -19.73
N LEU A 62 9.06 -2.50 -19.85
CA LEU A 62 7.60 -2.49 -19.85
C LEU A 62 7.06 -1.99 -18.51
N ILE A 63 6.09 -1.09 -18.57
CA ILE A 63 5.36 -0.57 -17.41
C ILE A 63 4.10 -1.42 -17.23
N GLU A 64 3.83 -1.86 -16.00
CA GLU A 64 2.57 -2.53 -15.66
C GLU A 64 1.39 -1.55 -15.79
N ASP A 65 0.47 -1.86 -16.70
CA ASP A 65 -0.75 -1.07 -16.96
C ASP A 65 -2.01 -1.82 -16.50
N PHE A 66 -2.04 -2.14 -15.21
CA PHE A 66 -3.20 -2.79 -14.57
C PHE A 66 -4.13 -1.79 -13.87
N GLY A 67 -3.91 -0.49 -14.06
CA GLY A 67 -4.58 0.56 -13.27
C GLY A 67 -4.18 0.57 -11.79
N LEU A 68 -3.08 -0.10 -11.42
CA LEU A 68 -2.59 -0.20 -10.05
C LEU A 68 -1.55 0.88 -9.76
N SER A 69 -1.48 1.29 -8.50
CA SER A 69 -0.53 2.30 -8.06
C SER A 69 0.83 1.74 -7.67
N VAL A 70 1.10 0.43 -7.73
CA VAL A 70 2.42 -0.19 -7.52
C VAL A 70 2.47 -1.49 -8.32
N ASN A 71 3.64 -2.13 -8.37
CA ASN A 71 3.78 -3.49 -8.90
C ASN A 71 2.67 -4.41 -8.37
N LEU A 72 2.12 -5.23 -9.26
CA LEU A 72 0.94 -6.06 -9.00
C LEU A 72 1.12 -6.98 -7.79
N MET A 73 2.33 -7.48 -7.54
CA MET A 73 2.59 -8.39 -6.43
C MET A 73 2.33 -7.71 -5.09
N LEU A 74 2.67 -6.43 -4.97
CA LEU A 74 2.44 -5.64 -3.75
C LEU A 74 0.99 -5.20 -3.64
N ALA A 75 0.41 -4.71 -4.74
CA ALA A 75 -0.98 -4.25 -4.77
C ALA A 75 -1.98 -5.37 -4.42
N CYS A 76 -1.71 -6.60 -4.83
CA CYS A 76 -2.55 -7.75 -4.54
C CYS A 76 -2.27 -8.40 -3.17
N SER A 77 -1.10 -8.16 -2.58
CA SER A 77 -0.70 -8.77 -1.30
C SER A 77 -0.95 -7.89 -0.09
N ALA A 78 -1.28 -6.61 -0.29
CA ALA A 78 -1.47 -5.65 0.80
C ALA A 78 -2.77 -4.86 0.67
N ARG A 79 -3.39 -4.54 1.80
CA ARG A 79 -4.44 -3.53 1.90
C ARG A 79 -3.81 -2.15 1.79
N LEU A 80 -3.94 -1.55 0.62
CA LEU A 80 -3.32 -0.27 0.32
C LEU A 80 -4.20 0.90 0.75
N VAL A 81 -3.62 1.85 1.49
CA VAL A 81 -4.28 3.07 1.94
C VAL A 81 -3.59 4.28 1.30
N VAL A 82 -4.38 5.14 0.64
CA VAL A 82 -3.89 6.41 0.11
C VAL A 82 -3.83 7.46 1.22
N GLY A 83 -2.75 8.24 1.26
CA GLY A 83 -2.50 9.30 2.24
C GLY A 83 -1.14 9.13 2.89
N GLY A 84 -1.07 8.42 4.01
CA GLY A 84 0.18 8.27 4.74
C GLY A 84 0.04 7.35 5.95
N PRO A 85 1.07 7.26 6.81
CA PRO A 85 1.07 6.34 7.92
C PRO A 85 -0.09 6.57 8.90
N GLY A 86 -0.51 7.82 9.12
CA GLY A 86 -1.66 8.15 9.96
C GLY A 86 -2.97 7.56 9.44
N ALA A 87 -3.30 7.82 8.18
CA ALA A 87 -4.51 7.25 7.54
C ALA A 87 -4.50 5.72 7.54
N CYS A 88 -3.33 5.11 7.35
CA CYS A 88 -3.21 3.65 7.40
C CYS A 88 -3.39 3.09 8.81
N LEU A 89 -2.89 3.77 9.85
CA LEU A 89 -3.14 3.39 11.24
C LEU A 89 -4.62 3.53 11.61
N ASP A 90 -5.29 4.59 11.15
CA ASP A 90 -6.73 4.78 11.36
C ASP A 90 -7.55 3.68 10.68
N ALA A 91 -7.15 3.25 9.47
CA ALA A 91 -7.78 2.13 8.78
C ALA A 91 -7.57 0.79 9.52
N ILE A 92 -6.35 0.52 10.01
CA ILE A 92 -6.05 -0.66 10.82
C ILE A 92 -6.92 -0.67 12.09
N ARG A 93 -6.98 0.47 12.80
CA ARG A 93 -7.78 0.61 14.02
C ARG A 93 -9.25 0.35 13.75
N SER A 94 -9.78 0.91 12.67
CA SER A 94 -11.18 0.74 12.28
C SER A 94 -11.53 -0.72 12.04
N GLU A 95 -10.63 -1.51 11.45
CA GLU A 95 -10.85 -2.95 11.26
C GLU A 95 -10.79 -3.72 12.59
N VAL A 96 -9.81 -3.43 13.45
CA VAL A 96 -9.68 -4.09 14.76
C VAL A 96 -10.91 -3.82 15.65
N ASP A 97 -11.43 -2.60 15.64
CA ASP A 97 -12.61 -2.20 16.40
C ASP A 97 -13.90 -2.90 15.90
N GLN A 98 -13.94 -3.31 14.63
CA GLN A 98 -15.05 -4.10 14.05
C GLN A 98 -14.95 -5.60 14.37
N VAL A 99 -13.73 -6.13 14.50
CA VAL A 99 -13.47 -7.55 14.77
C VAL A 99 -13.56 -7.87 16.26
N THR A 100 -13.26 -6.91 17.14
CA THR A 100 -13.31 -7.12 18.60
C THR A 100 -14.75 -7.01 19.11
N PRO A 101 -15.34 -8.04 19.73
CA PRO A 101 -16.66 -7.92 20.34
C PRO A 101 -16.61 -6.81 21.39
N ARG A 102 -17.51 -5.83 21.31
CA ARG A 102 -17.68 -4.85 22.37
C ARG A 102 -18.13 -5.58 23.63
N VAL A 103 -17.20 -5.83 24.56
CA VAL A 103 -17.55 -6.28 25.91
C VAL A 103 -18.31 -5.12 26.55
N GLY A 104 -19.64 -5.23 26.56
CA GLY A 104 -20.53 -4.29 27.23
C GLY A 104 -20.25 -4.30 28.72
N GLY A 105 -19.51 -3.29 29.20
CA GLY A 105 -19.27 -3.10 30.62
C GLY A 105 -20.54 -2.60 31.32
N SER A 106 -21.41 -3.50 31.76
CA SER A 106 -22.39 -3.17 32.82
C SER A 106 -21.66 -3.21 34.18
N GLY A 107 -20.96 -2.14 34.51
CA GLY A 107 -20.15 -2.03 35.74
C GLY A 107 -20.72 -1.03 36.74
N LEU A 108 -21.67 -1.50 37.57
CA LEU A 108 -22.05 -1.04 38.90
C LEU A 108 -22.51 0.43 39.08
N ALA A 109 -23.83 0.59 39.10
CA ALA A 109 -24.49 1.66 39.87
C ALA A 109 -24.07 1.53 41.34
N LYS A 110 -23.43 2.57 41.87
CA LYS A 110 -23.18 2.70 43.31
C LYS A 110 -24.53 2.90 44.01
N ARG A 111 -24.71 2.15 45.09
CA ARG A 111 -25.87 2.17 45.99
C ARG A 111 -26.07 3.53 46.62
#